data_AF-A0A448D9G9-F1
#
_entry.id   AF-A0A448D9G9-F1
#
_cell.length_a   1.000
_cell.length_b   1.000
_cell.length_c   1.000
_cell.angle_alpha   90.00
_cell.angle_beta   90.00
_cell.angle_gamma   90.00
#
_symmetry.space_group_name_H-M   'P 1'
#
loop_
_entity.id
_entity.type
_entity.pdbx_description
1 polymer ?
#
loop_
_entity_poly.entity_id
_entity_poly.type
_entity_poly.pdbx_seq_one_letter_code
_entity_poly.pdbx_strand_id
1 'polypeptide(L)'
;MRLFLCEKPSQAKDIGKVLGVLSGRHDGYYCNGDTVVTWAFGHILKQAFPSAYGQEYADFAKIDALPLLPQEWLMEVSETANKQFRVIKGLLAKADEVIIATDADREGDICPDCGTGLLRQKHIKDEPEKKYLGCSNFPECKHFEWCQ
;
A
#
# COMPACT_ATOMS: atom_id res chain seq x y z
N MET A 1 -12.45 -20.40 -2.26
CA MET A 1 -11.38 -19.84 -1.42
C MET A 1 -11.60 -18.35 -1.14
N ARG A 2 -11.64 -17.97 0.14
CA ARG A 2 -11.67 -16.59 0.64
C ARG A 2 -10.25 -16.13 0.99
N LEU A 3 -9.80 -15.03 0.40
CA LEU A 3 -8.44 -14.51 0.57
C LEU A 3 -8.44 -13.19 1.33
N PHE A 4 -7.83 -13.17 2.51
CA PHE A 4 -7.55 -11.95 3.27
C PHE A 4 -6.17 -11.43 2.88
N LEU A 5 -6.12 -10.20 2.35
CA LEU A 5 -4.89 -9.51 1.99
C LEU A 5 -4.59 -8.41 3.01
N CYS A 6 -3.60 -8.66 3.85
CA CYS A 6 -3.15 -7.72 4.89
C CYS A 6 -2.01 -6.83 4.38
N GLU A 7 -1.68 -5.76 5.08
CA GLU A 7 -0.56 -4.86 4.72
C GLU A 7 0.81 -5.43 5.15
N LYS A 8 0.84 -6.20 6.25
CA LYS A 8 2.08 -6.67 6.89
C LYS A 8 1.93 -8.04 7.56
N PRO A 9 3.04 -8.79 7.77
CA PRO A 9 2.99 -10.13 8.34
C PRO A 9 2.37 -10.20 9.74
N SER A 10 2.58 -9.17 10.57
CA SER A 10 2.03 -9.14 11.93
C SER A 10 0.50 -9.09 11.92
N GLN A 11 -0.09 -8.22 11.10
CA GLN A 11 -1.53 -8.12 10.92
C GLN A 11 -2.13 -9.44 10.41
N ALA A 12 -1.48 -10.09 9.43
CA ALA A 12 -1.91 -11.40 8.94
C ALA A 12 -1.85 -12.48 10.02
N LYS A 13 -0.87 -12.42 10.93
CA LYS A 13 -0.79 -13.35 12.07
C LYS A 13 -1.94 -13.12 13.05
N ASP A 14 -2.29 -11.88 13.35
CA ASP A 14 -3.38 -11.55 14.28
C ASP A 14 -4.74 -11.96 13.71
N ILE A 15 -5.01 -11.62 12.45
CA ILE A 15 -6.21 -12.07 11.73
C ILE A 15 -6.23 -13.59 11.61
N GLY A 16 -5.10 -14.20 11.26
CA GLY A 16 -4.99 -15.64 11.11
C GLY A 16 -5.25 -16.42 12.40
N LYS A 17 -4.94 -15.83 13.56
CA LYS A 17 -5.25 -16.38 14.88
C LYS A 17 -6.76 -16.47 15.10
N VAL A 18 -7.48 -15.39 14.80
CA VAL A 18 -8.94 -15.32 14.97
C VAL A 18 -9.65 -16.25 13.99
N LEU A 19 -9.15 -16.35 12.76
CA LEU A 19 -9.71 -17.22 11.72
C LEU A 19 -9.30 -18.70 11.85
N GLY A 20 -8.43 -19.05 12.80
CA GLY A 20 -8.01 -20.45 13.02
C GLY A 20 -7.17 -21.03 11.88
N VAL A 21 -6.40 -20.21 11.16
CA VAL A 21 -5.57 -20.64 10.02
C VAL A 21 -4.08 -20.78 10.35
N LEU A 22 -3.63 -20.37 11.55
CA LEU A 22 -2.19 -20.33 11.89
C LEU A 22 -1.46 -21.67 11.83
N SER A 23 -2.19 -22.79 11.99
CA SER A 23 -1.62 -24.14 11.91
C SER A 23 -1.18 -24.52 10.48
N GLY A 24 -1.84 -23.98 9.45
CA GLY A 24 -1.47 -24.20 8.05
C GLY A 24 -0.56 -23.10 7.52
N ARG A 25 0.64 -23.00 8.08
CA ARG A 25 1.64 -22.01 7.64
C ARG A 25 2.29 -22.45 6.33
N HIS A 26 2.30 -21.54 5.37
CA HIS A 26 3.05 -21.65 4.13
C HIS A 26 4.01 -20.46 3.97
N ASP A 27 4.79 -20.49 2.91
CA ASP A 27 5.70 -19.41 2.56
C ASP A 27 4.92 -18.23 1.96
N GLY A 28 4.67 -17.21 2.80
CA GLY A 28 3.96 -15.97 2.42
C GLY A 28 2.46 -15.95 2.71
N TYR A 29 1.89 -16.98 3.34
CA TYR A 29 0.48 -17.00 3.74
C TYR A 29 0.18 -18.09 4.80
N TYR A 30 -1.00 -18.00 5.40
CA TYR A 30 -1.63 -19.04 6.23
C TYR A 30 -2.86 -19.57 5.51
N CYS A 31 -3.14 -20.86 5.61
CA CYS A 31 -4.28 -21.50 4.97
C CYS A 31 -4.88 -22.59 5.85
N ASN A 32 -6.21 -22.61 5.99
CA ASN A 32 -6.92 -23.76 6.52
C ASN A 32 -8.29 -23.86 5.86
N GLY A 33 -8.59 -25.02 5.27
CA GLY A 33 -9.77 -25.21 4.42
C GLY A 33 -9.82 -24.18 3.29
N ASP A 34 -10.96 -23.49 3.17
CA ASP A 34 -11.18 -22.46 2.15
C ASP A 34 -10.75 -21.04 2.55
N THR A 35 -10.13 -20.86 3.72
CA THR A 35 -9.71 -19.54 4.22
C THR A 35 -8.20 -19.38 4.13
N VAL A 36 -7.77 -18.33 3.43
CA VAL A 36 -6.36 -17.98 3.26
C VAL A 36 -6.11 -16.56 3.75
N VAL A 37 -5.03 -16.36 4.51
CA VAL A 37 -4.56 -15.05 4.96
C VAL A 37 -3.14 -14.83 4.44
N THR A 38 -2.96 -13.85 3.59
CA THR A 38 -1.65 -13.40 3.09
C THR A 38 -1.43 -11.94 3.46
N TRP A 39 -0.25 -11.41 3.13
CA TRP A 39 0.14 -10.05 3.45
C TRP A 39 1.00 -9.46 2.33
N ALA A 40 0.90 -8.15 2.18
CA ALA A 40 1.94 -7.36 1.57
C ALA A 40 3.09 -7.09 2.58
N PHE A 41 4.17 -6.47 2.12
CA PHE A 41 5.10 -5.77 3.00
C PHE A 41 5.76 -4.64 2.21
N GLY A 42 5.70 -3.43 2.76
CA GLY A 42 6.11 -2.24 2.02
C GLY A 42 5.41 -2.10 0.67
N HIS A 43 6.00 -1.33 -0.24
CA HIS A 43 5.50 -1.19 -1.59
C HIS A 43 5.93 -2.40 -2.44
N ILE A 44 4.98 -3.31 -2.71
CA ILE A 44 5.20 -4.45 -3.61
C ILE A 44 5.39 -4.01 -5.06
N LEU A 45 4.69 -2.94 -5.45
CA LEU A 45 4.82 -2.31 -6.75
C LEU A 45 5.39 -0.91 -6.56
N LYS A 46 6.22 -0.48 -7.51
CA LYS A 46 6.77 0.88 -7.62
C LYS A 46 6.48 1.43 -9.00
N GLN A 47 6.49 2.76 -9.14
CA GLN A 47 6.43 3.38 -10.46
C GLN A 47 7.63 2.92 -11.30
N ALA A 48 7.37 2.64 -12.58
CA ALA A 48 8.44 2.30 -13.51
C ALA A 48 9.41 3.47 -13.67
N PHE A 49 10.67 3.16 -13.93
CA PHE A 49 11.68 4.18 -14.16
C PHE A 49 11.40 4.93 -15.47
N PRO A 50 11.80 6.22 -15.63
CA PRO A 50 11.55 6.98 -16.86
C PRO A 50 11.94 6.24 -18.15
N SER A 51 13.02 5.47 -18.13
CA SER A 51 13.46 4.66 -19.28
C SER A 51 12.44 3.63 -19.79
N ALA A 52 11.48 3.23 -18.96
CA ALA A 52 10.41 2.30 -19.35
C ALA A 52 9.38 2.96 -20.30
N TYR A 53 9.33 4.28 -20.33
CA TYR A 53 8.37 5.05 -21.14
C TYR A 53 8.95 5.50 -22.49
N GLY A 54 10.25 5.33 -22.72
CA GLY A 54 10.93 5.75 -23.95
C GLY A 54 12.44 5.84 -23.75
N GLN A 55 13.21 5.59 -24.82
CA GLN A 55 14.68 5.63 -24.75
C GLN A 55 15.20 7.05 -24.52
N GLU A 56 14.46 8.07 -24.99
CA GLU A 56 14.70 9.48 -24.75
C GLU A 56 14.71 9.84 -23.25
N TYR A 57 13.97 9.10 -22.43
CA TYR A 57 13.87 9.29 -20.99
C TYR A 57 14.91 8.52 -20.18
N ALA A 58 15.73 7.69 -20.83
CA ALA A 58 16.82 6.98 -20.17
C ALA A 58 18.01 7.90 -19.86
N ASP A 59 18.19 8.97 -20.63
CA ASP A 59 19.26 9.95 -20.45
C ASP A 59 18.72 11.25 -19.83
N PHE A 60 19.00 11.43 -18.55
CA PHE A 60 18.55 12.58 -17.77
C PHE A 60 19.21 13.91 -18.19
N ALA A 61 20.26 13.88 -19.02
CA ALA A 61 20.85 15.09 -19.57
C ALA A 61 20.00 15.71 -20.69
N LYS A 62 19.07 14.94 -21.30
CA LYS A 62 18.18 15.42 -22.37
C LYS A 62 16.99 16.19 -21.81
N ILE A 63 17.22 17.46 -21.49
CA ILE A 63 16.17 18.37 -20.99
C ILE A 63 15.02 18.52 -22.00
N ASP A 64 15.31 18.45 -23.31
CA ASP A 64 14.29 18.57 -24.37
C ASP A 64 13.26 17.43 -24.39
N ALA A 65 13.55 16.30 -23.71
CA ALA A 65 12.59 15.22 -23.54
C ALA A 65 11.54 15.53 -22.46
N LEU A 66 11.78 16.54 -21.62
CA LEU A 66 10.87 16.90 -20.53
C LEU A 66 9.72 17.81 -21.00
N PRO A 67 8.54 17.71 -20.37
CA PRO A 67 8.21 16.82 -19.25
C PRO A 67 7.87 15.39 -19.71
N LEU A 68 8.23 14.40 -18.89
CA LEU A 68 7.68 13.05 -19.00
C LEU A 68 6.24 13.07 -18.45
N LEU A 69 5.26 13.00 -19.34
CA LEU A 69 3.84 12.88 -19.00
C LEU A 69 3.29 11.58 -19.61
N PRO A 70 3.37 10.45 -18.89
CA PRO A 70 2.90 9.17 -19.42
C PRO A 70 1.40 9.21 -19.73
N GLN A 71 1.01 8.70 -20.91
CA GLN A 71 -0.40 8.45 -21.21
C GLN A 71 -0.96 7.29 -20.38
N GLU A 72 -0.11 6.30 -20.12
CA GLU A 72 -0.37 5.16 -19.24
C GLU A 72 0.76 5.05 -18.22
N TRP A 73 0.40 4.89 -16.95
CA TRP A 73 1.38 4.72 -15.88
C TRP A 73 1.80 3.26 -15.78
N LEU A 74 3.10 3.02 -15.88
CA LEU A 74 3.69 1.70 -15.78
C LEU A 74 4.17 1.45 -14.35
N MET A 75 3.96 0.23 -13.86
CA MET A 75 4.37 -0.20 -12.53
C MET A 75 5.29 -1.41 -12.64
N GLU A 76 6.32 -1.44 -11.80
CA GLU A 76 7.28 -2.53 -11.69
C GLU A 76 7.16 -3.20 -10.32
N VAL A 77 7.43 -4.50 -10.28
CA VAL A 77 7.54 -5.23 -9.01
C VAL A 77 8.83 -4.82 -8.31
N SER A 78 8.72 -4.44 -7.05
CA SER A 78 9.89 -4.16 -6.22
C SER A 78 10.78 -5.40 -6.13
N GLU A 79 12.09 -5.22 -6.29
CA GLU A 79 13.07 -6.30 -6.31
C GLU A 79 12.99 -7.18 -5.06
N THR A 80 12.80 -6.53 -3.90
CA THR A 80 12.70 -7.18 -2.59
C THR A 80 11.37 -7.91 -2.38
N ALA A 81 10.33 -7.56 -3.15
CA ALA A 81 8.98 -8.09 -3.00
C ALA A 81 8.61 -9.16 -4.04
N ASN A 82 9.49 -9.46 -5.01
CA ASN A 82 9.23 -10.38 -6.12
C ASN A 82 8.63 -11.73 -5.68
N LYS A 83 9.17 -12.32 -4.62
CA LYS A 83 8.70 -13.62 -4.11
C LYS A 83 7.25 -13.51 -3.60
N GLN A 84 6.98 -12.50 -2.77
CA GLN A 84 5.66 -12.30 -2.19
C GLN A 84 4.63 -11.88 -3.24
N PHE A 85 5.03 -11.08 -4.23
CA PHE A 85 4.20 -10.74 -5.38
C PHE A 85 3.73 -11.99 -6.11
N ARG A 86 4.61 -12.97 -6.36
CA ARG A 86 4.25 -14.24 -7.00
C ARG A 86 3.27 -15.06 -6.16
N VAL A 87 3.47 -15.09 -4.84
CA VAL A 87 2.55 -15.75 -3.90
C VAL A 87 1.17 -15.11 -3.99
N ILE A 88 1.08 -13.79 -3.82
CA ILE A 88 -0.19 -13.04 -3.86
C ILE A 88 -0.86 -13.22 -5.22
N LYS A 89 -0.13 -13.09 -6.33
CA LYS A 89 -0.65 -13.30 -7.69
C LYS A 89 -1.26 -14.70 -7.85
N GLY A 90 -0.57 -15.73 -7.36
CA GLY A 90 -1.06 -17.11 -7.41
C GLY A 90 -2.28 -17.36 -6.54
N LEU A 91 -2.40 -16.68 -5.39
CA LEU A 91 -3.57 -16.76 -4.51
C LEU A 91 -4.76 -16.00 -5.10
N LEU A 92 -4.55 -14.79 -5.63
CA LEU A 92 -5.60 -13.99 -6.28
C LEU A 92 -6.22 -14.73 -7.46
N ALA A 93 -5.43 -15.44 -8.26
CA ALA A 93 -5.93 -16.22 -9.39
C ALA A 93 -6.84 -17.40 -8.99
N LYS A 94 -6.84 -17.78 -7.70
CA LYS A 94 -7.63 -18.89 -7.15
C LYS A 94 -8.74 -18.43 -6.20
N ALA A 95 -8.82 -17.13 -5.92
CA ALA A 95 -9.73 -16.58 -4.93
C ALA A 95 -11.11 -16.35 -5.56
N ASP A 96 -12.16 -16.79 -4.86
CA ASP A 96 -13.54 -16.46 -5.20
C ASP A 96 -13.98 -15.15 -4.54
N GLU A 97 -13.34 -14.81 -3.41
CA GLU A 97 -13.57 -13.57 -2.65
C GLU A 97 -12.24 -13.04 -2.13
N VAL A 98 -12.03 -11.73 -2.26
CA VAL A 98 -10.84 -11.04 -1.73
C VAL A 98 -11.29 -10.00 -0.70
N ILE A 99 -10.77 -10.13 0.51
CA ILE A 99 -10.99 -9.21 1.63
C ILE A 99 -9.73 -8.37 1.79
N ILE A 100 -9.86 -7.06 1.56
CA ILE A 100 -8.79 -6.09 1.81
C ILE A 100 -8.77 -5.80 3.30
N ALA A 101 -7.77 -6.31 3.99
CA ALA A 101 -7.63 -6.23 5.44
C ALA A 101 -6.37 -5.43 5.83
N THR A 102 -6.14 -4.33 5.11
CA THR A 102 -5.06 -3.37 5.39
C THR A 102 -5.45 -2.43 6.53
N ASP A 103 -4.49 -1.64 7.04
CA ASP A 103 -4.78 -0.65 8.06
C ASP A 103 -5.87 0.33 7.56
N ALA A 104 -6.80 0.69 8.43
CA ALA A 104 -7.85 1.69 8.14
C ALA A 104 -7.31 3.12 8.33
N ASP A 105 -6.07 3.36 7.89
CA ASP A 105 -5.46 4.68 7.99
C ASP A 105 -5.84 5.52 6.77
N ARG A 106 -6.20 6.77 7.03
CA ARG A 106 -6.44 7.78 6.01
C ARG A 106 -5.20 8.60 5.70
N GLU A 107 -4.08 8.36 6.39
CA GLU A 107 -2.80 8.98 6.06
C GLU A 107 -2.44 8.74 4.59
N GLY A 108 -2.33 9.83 3.83
CA GLY A 108 -2.11 9.82 2.39
C GLY A 108 -3.36 9.96 1.53
N ASP A 109 -4.56 9.92 2.10
CA ASP A 109 -5.80 10.24 1.37
C ASP A 109 -5.85 11.71 0.98
N ILE A 110 -6.63 12.02 -0.05
CA ILE A 110 -6.95 13.40 -0.41
C ILE A 110 -7.73 14.05 0.73
N CYS A 111 -7.26 15.22 1.16
CA CYS A 111 -7.92 16.05 2.16
C CYS A 111 -9.33 16.41 1.66
N PRO A 112 -10.38 16.08 2.43
CA PRO A 112 -11.76 16.29 1.98
C PRO A 112 -12.12 17.77 1.88
N ASP A 113 -11.51 18.64 2.68
CA ASP A 113 -11.84 20.08 2.68
C ASP A 113 -11.29 20.83 1.46
N CYS A 114 -10.06 20.54 1.04
CA CYS A 114 -9.41 21.30 -0.04
C CYS A 114 -9.26 20.51 -1.36
N GLY A 115 -9.53 19.21 -1.35
CA GLY A 115 -9.49 18.33 -2.54
C GLY A 115 -8.12 18.20 -3.23
N THR A 116 -7.06 18.80 -2.66
CA THR A 116 -5.75 18.94 -3.31
C THR A 116 -4.59 18.59 -2.39
N GLY A 117 -4.73 18.81 -1.07
CA GLY A 117 -3.76 18.37 -0.07
C GLY A 117 -3.95 16.90 0.29
N LEU A 118 -2.94 16.31 0.92
CA LEU A 118 -2.96 14.94 1.46
C LEU A 118 -3.10 14.98 2.98
N LEU A 119 -3.83 14.02 3.57
CA LEU A 119 -3.85 13.82 5.02
C LEU A 119 -2.50 13.29 5.49
N ARG A 120 -1.95 13.89 6.54
CA ARG A 120 -0.66 13.52 7.13
C ARG A 120 -0.83 13.30 8.63
N GLN A 121 -0.32 12.19 9.12
CA GLN A 121 -0.31 11.92 10.55
C GLN A 121 0.69 12.86 11.23
N LYS A 122 0.21 13.51 12.28
CA LYS A 122 0.96 14.43 13.12
C LYS A 122 0.75 14.04 14.58
N HIS A 123 1.68 14.51 15.41
CA HIS A 123 1.68 14.27 16.84
C HIS A 123 1.60 15.61 17.58
N ILE A 124 0.96 15.61 18.75
CA ILE A 124 0.98 16.79 19.63
C ILE A 124 2.34 16.81 20.34
N LYS A 125 3.02 17.98 20.34
CA LYS A 125 4.36 18.13 20.91
C LYS A 125 4.45 17.65 22.36
N ASP A 126 3.41 17.92 23.15
CA ASP A 126 3.36 17.59 24.58
C ASP A 126 2.72 16.21 24.84
N GLU A 127 2.11 15.59 23.84
CA GLU A 127 1.42 14.30 23.94
C GLU A 127 1.66 13.45 22.68
N PRO A 128 2.85 12.83 22.54
CA PRO A 128 3.24 12.10 21.32
C PRO A 128 2.39 10.85 21.05
N GLU A 129 1.70 10.34 22.07
CA GLU A 129 0.73 9.24 21.96
C GLU A 129 -0.56 9.68 21.22
N LYS A 130 -0.90 10.98 21.27
CA LYS A 130 -2.07 11.53 20.58
C LYS A 130 -1.72 11.90 19.14
N LYS A 131 -2.24 11.08 18.22
CA LYS A 131 -2.08 11.24 16.78
C LYS A 131 -3.32 11.87 16.17
N TYR A 132 -3.10 12.70 15.15
CA TYR A 132 -4.16 13.29 14.35
C TYR A 132 -3.74 13.39 12.89
N LEU A 133 -4.70 13.44 11.98
CA LEU A 133 -4.48 13.71 10.57
C LEU A 133 -4.68 15.21 10.32
N GLY A 134 -3.71 15.82 9.66
CA GLY A 134 -3.80 17.21 9.20
C GLY A 134 -3.47 17.33 7.73
N CYS A 135 -4.05 18.33 7.06
CA CYS A 135 -3.76 18.57 5.64
C CYS A 135 -2.29 18.98 5.40
N SER A 136 -1.71 18.49 4.32
CA SER A 136 -0.37 18.87 3.85
C SER A 136 -0.27 20.33 3.42
N ASN A 137 -1.38 20.95 3.00
CA ASN A 137 -1.46 22.36 2.60
C ASN A 137 -1.71 23.29 3.80
N PHE A 138 -1.29 22.91 5.00
CA PHE A 138 -1.31 23.83 6.13
C PHE A 138 -0.21 24.90 5.93
N PRO A 139 -0.49 26.20 6.17
CA PRO A 139 -1.64 26.78 6.87
C PRO A 139 -2.88 27.12 6.03
N GLU A 140 -2.82 27.00 4.71
CA GLU A 140 -3.86 27.39 3.76
C GLU A 140 -5.14 26.54 3.92
N CYS A 141 -4.98 25.25 4.23
CA CYS A 141 -6.04 24.35 4.62
C CYS A 141 -5.80 23.86 6.05
N LYS A 142 -6.78 24.12 6.94
CA LYS A 142 -6.72 23.80 8.37
C LYS A 142 -7.50 22.53 8.74
N HIS A 143 -7.77 21.67 7.76
CA HIS A 143 -8.43 20.39 8.01
C HIS A 143 -7.67 19.59 9.06
N PHE A 144 -8.43 19.01 9.99
CA PHE A 144 -7.94 18.26 11.13
C PHE A 144 -8.98 17.20 11.52
N GLU A 145 -8.51 15.99 11.78
CA GLU A 145 -9.30 14.93 12.38
C GLU A 145 -8.44 14.02 13.26
N TRP A 146 -9.04 13.41 14.28
CA TRP A 146 -8.33 12.48 15.15
C TRP A 146 -8.16 11.13 14.45
N CYS A 147 -6.97 10.52 14.58
CA CYS A 147 -6.77 9.13 14.17
C CYS A 147 -7.66 8.23 15.04
N GLN A 148 -8.38 7.29 14.40
CA GLN A 148 -9.22 6.30 15.10
C GLN A 148 -8.41 5.12 15.62
#